data_AF-A0A3E2NBC2-F1
#
_entry.id   AF-A0A3E2NBC2-F1
#
_cell.length_a   1.000
_cell.length_b   1.000
_cell.length_c   1.000
_cell.angle_alpha   90.00
_cell.angle_beta   90.00
_cell.angle_gamma   90.00
#
_symmetry.space_group_name_H-M   'P 1'
#
loop_
_entity.id
_entity.type
_entity.pdbx_description
1 polymer ?
#
loop_
_entity_poly.entity_id
_entity_poly.type
_entity_poly.pdbx_seq_one_letter_code
_entity_poly.pdbx_strand_id
1 'polypeptide(L)' 'MTDSEIEHYIENRGHYLTQDEIHHILDVERNPQIDHYELLSGTYKAWTNSGGYFEFFKR' A
#
# COMPACT_ATOMS: atom_id res chain seq x y z
N MET A 1 2.30 -9.59 -3.96
CA MET A 1 1.68 -8.79 -5.04
C MET A 1 2.81 -8.19 -5.87
N THR A 2 2.55 -7.72 -7.09
CA THR A 2 3.42 -6.87 -7.93
C THR A 2 3.00 -5.41 -7.77
N ASP A 3 3.82 -4.46 -8.25
CA ASP A 3 3.47 -3.03 -8.19
C ASP A 3 2.10 -2.74 -8.84
N SER A 4 1.85 -3.31 -10.03
CA SER A 4 0.56 -3.15 -10.73
C SER A 4 -0.62 -3.79 -9.99
N GLU A 5 -0.40 -4.90 -9.28
CA GLU A 5 -1.46 -5.51 -8.46
C GLU A 5 -1.81 -4.64 -7.25
N ILE A 6 -0.81 -4.00 -6.63
CA ILE A 6 -1.02 -3.08 -5.50
C ILE A 6 -1.76 -1.84 -5.98
N GLU A 7 -1.31 -1.23 -7.09
CA GLU A 7 -1.97 -0.09 -7.71
C GLU A 7 -3.45 -0.40 -7.99
N HIS A 8 -3.71 -1.48 -8.72
CA HIS A 8 -5.07 -1.89 -9.07
C HIS A 8 -5.92 -2.19 -7.82
N TYR A 9 -5.31 -2.77 -6.79
CA TYR A 9 -5.98 -3.05 -5.52
C TYR A 9 -6.42 -1.75 -4.82
N ILE A 10 -5.57 -0.73 -4.79
CA ILE A 10 -5.85 0.57 -4.18
C ILE A 10 -6.91 1.34 -5.00
N GLU A 11 -6.75 1.36 -6.33
CA GLU A 11 -7.67 2.06 -7.25
C GLU A 11 -9.09 1.51 -7.17
N ASN A 12 -9.24 0.18 -7.15
CA ASN A 12 -10.56 -0.46 -7.04
C ASN A 12 -11.31 -0.12 -5.74
N ARG A 13 -10.60 0.44 -4.75
CA ARG A 13 -11.15 0.87 -3.45
C ARG A 13 -11.21 2.39 -3.32
N GLY A 14 -10.94 3.11 -4.40
CA GLY A 14 -10.96 4.57 -4.45
C GLY A 14 -9.93 5.21 -3.52
N HIS A 15 -8.80 4.55 -3.26
CA HIS A 15 -7.76 4.97 -2.31
C HIS A 15 -8.14 4.91 -0.83
N TYR A 16 -9.33 4.43 -0.46
CA TYR A 16 -9.72 4.29 0.95
C TYR A 16 -9.72 2.83 1.36
N LEU A 17 -8.79 2.47 2.25
CA LEU A 17 -8.59 1.11 2.71
C LEU A 17 -9.00 0.97 4.18
N THR A 18 -9.55 -0.20 4.51
CA THR A 18 -9.73 -0.63 5.91
C THR A 18 -8.40 -1.05 6.52
N GLN A 19 -8.38 -1.19 7.85
CA GLN A 19 -7.16 -1.59 8.55
C GLN A 19 -6.63 -2.96 8.11
N ASP A 20 -7.52 -3.92 7.85
CA ASP A 20 -7.12 -5.25 7.36
C ASP A 20 -6.53 -5.17 5.94
N GLU A 21 -7.07 -4.30 5.09
CA GLU A 21 -6.55 -4.10 3.73
C GLU A 21 -5.21 -3.38 3.72
N ILE A 22 -5.02 -2.44 4.64
CA ILE A 22 -3.73 -1.78 4.86
C ILE A 22 -2.70 -2.80 5.33
N HIS A 23 -3.02 -3.62 6.33
CA HIS A 23 -2.14 -4.71 6.75
C HIS A 23 -1.86 -5.69 5.62
N HIS A 24 -2.86 -6.01 4.79
CA HIS A 24 -2.68 -6.92 3.67
C HIS A 24 -1.64 -6.41 2.66
N ILE A 25 -1.59 -5.10 2.40
CA ILE A 25 -0.59 -4.50 1.50
C ILE A 25 0.78 -4.40 2.19
N LEU A 26 0.81 -3.90 3.43
CA LEU A 26 2.05 -3.59 4.16
C LEU A 26 2.72 -4.79 4.83
N ASP A 27 2.09 -5.95 4.83
CA ASP A 27 2.67 -7.21 5.32
C ASP A 27 3.85 -7.61 4.42
N VAL A 28 5.07 -7.32 4.89
CA VAL A 28 6.33 -7.61 4.18
C VAL A 28 6.59 -9.11 4.03
N GLU A 29 5.98 -9.98 4.84
CA GLU A 29 6.10 -11.42 4.63
C GLU A 29 5.30 -11.87 3.40
N ARG A 30 4.15 -11.21 3.14
CA ARG A 30 3.29 -11.46 1.97
C ARG A 30 3.70 -10.66 0.74
N ASN A 31 4.19 -9.44 0.95
CA ASN A 31 4.60 -8.49 -0.07
C ASN A 31 6.05 -8.03 0.20
N PRO A 32 7.04 -8.91 -0.01
CA PRO A 32 8.45 -8.62 0.26
C PRO A 32 9.04 -7.53 -0.64
N GLN A 33 8.28 -7.09 -1.64
CA GLN A 33 8.63 -5.95 -2.48
C GLN A 33 8.42 -4.60 -1.78
N ILE A 34 7.56 -4.52 -0.75
CA ILE A 34 7.39 -3.32 0.05
C ILE A 34 8.67 -3.14 0.87
N ASP A 35 9.36 -2.02 0.65
CA ASP A 35 10.61 -1.69 1.33
C ASP A 35 10.33 -0.92 2.62
N HIS A 36 9.53 0.14 2.51
CA HIS A 36 9.14 0.96 3.65
C HIS A 36 7.78 1.64 3.42
N TYR A 37 7.16 2.08 4.51
CA TYR A 37 5.94 2.87 4.48
C TYR A 37 5.95 3.92 5.59
N GLU A 38 5.21 5.00 5.41
CA GLU A 38 4.99 6.03 6.42
C GLU A 38 3.51 6.43 6.52
N LEU A 39 3.11 6.92 7.69
CA LEU A 39 1.81 7.52 7.94
C LEU A 39 2.01 8.99 8.29
N LEU A 40 1.63 9.89 7.37
CA LEU A 40 1.72 11.34 7.55
C LEU A 40 0.35 11.96 7.37
N SER A 41 -0.13 12.64 8.41
CA SER A 41 -1.39 13.42 8.36
C SER A 41 -2.62 12.62 7.88
N GLY A 42 -2.67 11.31 8.18
CA GLY A 42 -3.78 10.42 7.76
C GLY A 42 -3.60 9.76 6.39
N THR A 43 -2.52 10.08 5.68
CA THR A 43 -2.14 9.45 4.41
C THR A 43 -1.08 8.39 4.65
N TYR A 44 -1.33 7.18 4.16
CA TYR A 44 -0.32 6.13 4.04
C TYR A 44 0.42 6.30 2.73
N LYS A 45 1.74 6.22 2.81
CA LYS A 45 2.63 6.20 1.66
C LYS A 45 3.50 4.96 1.76
N ALA A 46 3.63 4.23 0.67
CA ALA A 46 4.43 3.01 0.60
C ALA A 46 5.33 3.02 -0.63
N TRP A 47 6.54 2.51 -0.46
CA TRP A 47 7.54 2.37 -1.52
C TRP A 47 7.94 0.92 -1.69
N THR A 48 8.20 0.54 -2.94
CA THR A 48 8.72 -0.79 -3.26
C THR A 48 10.19 -0.76 -3.65
N ASN A 49 10.83 -1.91 -3.52
CA ASN A 49 12.23 -2.15 -3.90
C ASN A 49 12.51 -1.89 -5.39
N SER A 50 11.47 -1.91 -6.24
CA SER A 50 11.52 -1.57 -7.66
C SER A 50 11.42 -0.06 -7.94
N GLY A 51 11.18 0.76 -6.92
CA GLY A 51 10.94 2.20 -7.05
C GLY A 51 9.47 2.58 -7.26
N GLY A 52 8.54 1.65 -7.03
CA GLY A 52 7.11 1.93 -7.03
C GLY A 52 6.70 2.79 -5.84
N TYR A 53 5.66 3.60 -6.03
CA TYR A 53 5.12 4.52 -5.03
C TYR A 53 3.60 4.43 -4.98
N PHE A 54 3.04 4.30 -3.79
CA PHE A 54 1.61 4.18 -3.58
C PHE A 54 1.13 5.11 -2.47
N GLU A 55 -0.03 5.73 -2.68
CA GLU A 55 -0.72 6.55 -1.70
C GLU A 55 -2.14 6.05 -1.47
N PHE A 56 -2.51 5.90 -0.20
CA PHE A 56 -3.85 5.50 0.21
C PHE A 56 -4.20 6.06 1.59
N PHE A 57 -5.49 6.05 1.92
CA PHE A 57 -6.05 6.61 3.14
C PHE A 57 -6.72 5.51 3.95
N LYS A 58 -6.70 5.63 5.27
CA LYS A 58 -7.56 4.80 6.12
C LYS A 58 -8.98 5.34 6.07
N ARG A 59 -9.95 4.46 5.83
CA ARG A 59 -11.39 4.77 5.87
C ARG A 59 -11.86 5.09 7.29
#